data_AF-A0A7V1ID92-F1
#
_entry.id   AF-A0A7V1ID92-F1
#
_cell.length_a   1.000
_cell.length_b   1.000
_cell.length_c   1.000
_cell.angle_alpha   90.00
_cell.angle_beta   90.00
_cell.angle_gamma   90.00
#
_symmetry.space_group_name_H-M   'P 1'
#
loop_
_entity.id
_entity.type
_entity.pdbx_description
1 polymer ?
#
loop_
_entity_poly.entity_id
_entity_poly.type
_entity_poly.pdbx_seq_one_letter_code
_entity_poly.pdbx_strand_id
1 'polypeptide(L)'
;MARSKTAADAILYYEAGQEYHAMAALTDSGDHLTYTSPDDNWSGYAGKEPVVRPNGLVTGGVISPAASGTNNYVDTDPATCYVAGVLTSVSAGTDVDCPRGDSSYLVLTLAESGYTDCVAGDIGKTVTGGTTGDTGTLVAYNNTTREWLVDPTDSGDTFDDDSEAITITTGTGAGDMSAVAAAATHKICSVTIDTNGAWAVVEGYEGTSFSATRGVPGGPPYIPTTSSEIGQVRYTSTTAAAVDDDEIYQVPGTHQERADYPVWDEDWANGEITFAAANPLIHTGGVTRAVYASYYTPIWSEVPNAADFVPAETTHSVSSTQIYGGTVGARSSTLGQGSFNCRLQTGVTDNLLTHKNKFLWFKFYPDRYRDEYILTQGTLGVARQFPAGNSIIANCTISAESASIEVES
;
A
#
# COMPACT_ATOMS: atom_id res chain seq x y z
N MET A 1 18.28 -48.31 9.32
CA MET A 1 18.04 -48.32 7.86
C MET A 1 17.04 -47.22 7.57
N ALA A 2 17.46 -46.16 6.90
CA ALA A 2 16.50 -45.20 6.36
C ALA A 2 15.63 -45.98 5.36
N ARG A 3 14.31 -46.10 5.64
CA ARG A 3 13.38 -46.56 4.61
C ARG A 3 13.56 -45.62 3.42
N SER A 4 13.89 -46.17 2.26
CA SER A 4 13.79 -45.42 1.00
C SER A 4 12.38 -44.84 0.96
N LYS A 5 12.27 -43.52 1.07
CA LYS A 5 10.99 -42.81 0.90
C LYS A 5 10.71 -42.83 -0.60
N THR A 6 9.87 -43.75 -1.04
CA THR A 6 9.39 -43.80 -2.43
C THR A 6 8.22 -42.85 -2.57
N ALA A 7 8.09 -42.17 -3.71
CA ALA A 7 6.93 -41.33 -4.05
C ALA A 7 5.66 -42.15 -4.38
N ALA A 8 5.48 -43.31 -3.74
CA ALA A 8 4.34 -44.21 -3.99
C ALA A 8 3.01 -43.60 -3.53
N ASP A 9 3.07 -42.74 -2.52
CA ASP A 9 1.92 -42.00 -1.97
C ASP A 9 1.75 -40.61 -2.58
N ALA A 10 2.53 -40.26 -3.62
CA ALA A 10 2.45 -38.97 -4.27
C ALA A 10 1.08 -38.75 -4.95
N ILE A 11 0.71 -37.49 -5.13
CA ILE A 11 -0.49 -37.08 -5.85
C ILE A 11 -0.25 -35.76 -6.58
N LEU A 12 -0.84 -35.61 -7.76
CA LEU A 12 -0.75 -34.41 -8.58
C LEU A 12 -2.15 -33.85 -8.81
N TYR A 13 -2.32 -32.56 -8.56
CA TYR A 13 -3.53 -31.81 -8.89
C TYR A 13 -3.26 -30.82 -10.02
N TYR A 14 -4.30 -30.49 -10.75
CA TYR A 14 -4.33 -29.40 -11.72
C TYR A 14 -5.50 -28.45 -11.40
N GLU A 15 -5.35 -27.20 -11.82
CA GLU A 15 -6.42 -26.22 -11.78
C GLU A 15 -7.51 -26.60 -12.80
N ALA A 16 -8.64 -27.10 -12.29
CA ALA A 16 -9.76 -27.59 -13.10
C ALA A 16 -10.91 -26.57 -13.19
N GLY A 17 -10.92 -25.56 -12.32
CA GLY A 17 -11.90 -24.50 -12.29
C GLY A 17 -11.41 -23.32 -11.46
N GLN A 18 -12.27 -22.32 -11.32
CA GLN A 18 -11.97 -21.09 -10.59
C GLN A 18 -13.17 -20.67 -9.75
N GLU A 19 -12.90 -20.19 -8.54
CA GLU A 19 -13.87 -19.50 -7.70
C GLU A 19 -13.59 -18.00 -7.73
N TYR A 20 -14.62 -17.17 -7.90
CA TYR A 20 -14.47 -15.71 -7.96
C TYR A 20 -14.58 -15.10 -6.57
N HIS A 21 -13.62 -14.25 -6.24
CA HIS A 21 -13.65 -13.39 -5.06
C HIS A 21 -13.90 -11.96 -5.48
N ALA A 22 -14.97 -11.39 -4.95
CA ALA A 22 -15.34 -10.00 -5.21
C ALA A 22 -14.30 -9.03 -4.65
N MET A 23 -14.30 -7.80 -5.17
CA MET A 23 -13.40 -6.74 -4.74
C MET A 23 -13.45 -6.55 -3.22
N ALA A 24 -12.35 -6.83 -2.54
CA ALA A 24 -12.22 -6.76 -1.09
C ALA A 24 -10.89 -6.12 -0.70
N ALA A 25 -10.83 -5.56 0.52
CA ALA A 25 -9.60 -4.97 1.03
C ALA A 25 -8.56 -6.06 1.31
N LEU A 26 -7.32 -5.80 0.90
CA LEU A 26 -6.14 -6.57 1.28
C LEU A 26 -5.63 -6.12 2.65
N THR A 27 -4.88 -6.98 3.33
CA THR A 27 -4.30 -6.72 4.63
C THR A 27 -2.85 -6.28 4.48
N ASP A 28 -2.47 -5.15 5.07
CA ASP A 28 -1.08 -4.70 5.15
C ASP A 28 -0.28 -5.65 6.05
N SER A 29 0.84 -6.19 5.56
CA SER A 29 1.72 -7.08 6.32
C SER A 29 2.50 -6.36 7.44
N GLY A 30 2.36 -5.04 7.56
CA GLY A 30 3.02 -4.19 8.54
C GLY A 30 4.35 -3.59 8.07
N ASP A 31 4.81 -3.96 6.88
CA ASP A 31 5.95 -3.35 6.19
C ASP A 31 5.51 -2.19 5.28
N HIS A 32 4.19 -2.00 5.10
CA HIS A 32 3.56 -0.99 4.24
C HIS A 32 3.89 -1.16 2.74
N LEU A 33 4.47 -2.30 2.38
CA LEU A 33 4.91 -2.68 1.04
C LEU A 33 4.07 -3.85 0.52
N THR A 34 3.88 -4.85 1.36
CA THR A 34 3.25 -6.12 1.01
C THR A 34 1.82 -6.12 1.53
N TYR A 35 0.88 -6.46 0.64
CA TYR A 35 -0.53 -6.57 0.98
C TYR A 35 -1.04 -7.95 0.59
N THR A 36 -1.65 -8.64 1.54
CA THR A 36 -2.06 -10.03 1.40
C THR A 36 -3.58 -10.15 1.30
N SER A 37 -4.04 -11.08 0.46
CA SER A 37 -5.45 -11.44 0.43
C SER A 37 -5.78 -12.51 1.49
N PRO A 38 -7.06 -12.71 1.83
CA PRO A 38 -7.47 -13.77 2.74
C PRO A 38 -7.18 -15.19 2.23
N ASP A 39 -6.98 -15.36 0.92
CA ASP A 39 -6.74 -16.65 0.28
C ASP A 39 -5.33 -16.70 -0.32
N ASP A 40 -4.65 -17.82 -0.11
CA ASP A 40 -3.44 -18.12 -0.86
C ASP A 40 -3.79 -18.60 -2.29
N ASN A 41 -2.83 -18.52 -3.21
CA ASN A 41 -2.94 -18.99 -4.59
C ASN A 41 -4.08 -18.33 -5.40
N TRP A 42 -3.79 -17.21 -6.04
CA TRP A 42 -4.62 -16.71 -7.13
C TRP A 42 -4.49 -17.59 -8.38
N SER A 43 -5.59 -17.74 -9.11
CA SER A 43 -5.70 -18.51 -10.35
C SER A 43 -4.69 -17.99 -11.38
N GLY A 44 -4.02 -18.94 -12.05
CA GLY A 44 -3.19 -18.62 -13.21
C GLY A 44 -3.99 -18.61 -14.51
N TYR A 45 -5.26 -18.99 -14.49
CA TYR A 45 -6.01 -19.25 -15.73
C TYR A 45 -6.11 -17.99 -16.60
N ALA A 46 -5.70 -18.09 -17.87
CA ALA A 46 -5.73 -16.95 -18.79
C ALA A 46 -7.14 -16.31 -18.88
N GLY A 47 -7.24 -15.00 -18.67
CA GLY A 47 -8.49 -14.24 -18.56
C GLY A 47 -9.10 -14.22 -17.16
N LYS A 48 -8.36 -14.67 -16.14
CA LYS A 48 -8.72 -14.66 -14.70
C LYS A 48 -7.68 -13.92 -13.86
N GLU A 49 -6.94 -13.02 -14.49
CA GLU A 49 -5.94 -12.20 -13.84
C GLU A 49 -6.59 -11.37 -12.71
N PRO A 50 -5.89 -11.19 -11.58
CA PRO A 50 -6.39 -10.34 -10.51
C PRO A 50 -6.55 -8.90 -11.00
N VAL A 51 -7.46 -8.16 -10.37
CA VAL A 51 -7.65 -6.74 -10.59
C VAL A 51 -7.39 -6.03 -9.28
N VAL A 52 -6.26 -5.34 -9.21
CA VAL A 52 -5.80 -4.58 -8.04
C VAL A 52 -6.18 -3.11 -8.19
N ARG A 53 -6.78 -2.53 -7.15
CA ARG A 53 -7.29 -1.16 -7.09
C ARG A 53 -6.97 -0.52 -5.74
N PRO A 54 -5.77 0.03 -5.56
CA PRO A 54 -5.48 0.88 -4.42
C PRO A 54 -6.38 2.12 -4.44
N ASN A 55 -6.80 2.60 -3.27
CA ASN A 55 -7.42 3.92 -3.21
C ASN A 55 -6.46 4.98 -3.74
N GLY A 56 -6.98 5.98 -4.44
CA GLY A 56 -6.18 7.06 -5.00
C GLY A 56 -6.68 7.59 -6.34
N LEU A 57 -6.07 8.70 -6.75
CA LEU A 57 -6.33 9.37 -8.02
C LEU A 57 -5.86 8.52 -9.21
N VAL A 58 -6.67 8.46 -10.27
CA VAL A 58 -6.33 7.80 -11.54
C VAL A 58 -6.06 8.85 -12.63
N THR A 59 -6.99 9.79 -12.83
CA THR A 59 -6.84 10.88 -13.81
C THR A 59 -7.45 12.20 -13.31
N GLY A 60 -6.99 13.33 -13.86
CA GLY A 60 -7.53 14.66 -13.55
C GLY A 60 -7.11 15.19 -12.18
N GLY A 61 -8.00 15.93 -11.52
CA GLY A 61 -7.80 16.41 -10.14
C GLY A 61 -6.73 17.49 -9.98
N VAL A 62 -6.52 18.31 -11.01
CA VAL A 62 -5.69 19.52 -10.90
C VAL A 62 -6.37 20.49 -9.93
N ILE A 63 -5.61 21.02 -8.98
CA ILE A 63 -6.03 22.09 -8.07
C ILE A 63 -5.47 23.39 -8.62
N SER A 64 -6.27 24.43 -8.61
CA SER A 64 -5.88 25.77 -9.06
C SER A 64 -6.44 26.84 -8.13
N PRO A 65 -5.88 28.06 -8.13
CA PRO A 65 -6.52 29.19 -7.47
C PRO A 65 -7.97 29.35 -7.94
N ALA A 66 -8.89 29.66 -7.02
CA ALA A 66 -10.28 29.87 -7.39
C ALA A 66 -10.41 30.99 -8.44
N ALA A 67 -11.05 30.68 -9.57
CA ALA A 67 -11.24 31.63 -10.67
C ALA A 67 -12.10 32.84 -10.24
N SER A 68 -12.89 32.69 -9.19
CA SER A 68 -13.66 33.77 -8.56
C SER A 68 -12.76 34.84 -7.92
N GLY A 69 -11.51 34.50 -7.58
CA GLY A 69 -10.60 35.33 -6.79
C GLY A 69 -11.03 35.44 -5.32
N THR A 70 -11.95 34.61 -4.85
CA THR A 70 -12.42 34.62 -3.46
C THR A 70 -11.31 34.15 -2.52
N ASN A 71 -11.17 34.81 -1.38
CA ASN A 71 -10.11 34.51 -0.43
C ASN A 71 -10.24 33.09 0.11
N ASN A 72 -9.12 32.37 0.20
CA ASN A 72 -9.01 31.02 0.77
C ASN A 72 -9.80 29.93 0.01
N TYR A 73 -10.14 30.15 -1.25
CA TYR A 73 -10.81 29.14 -2.07
C TYR A 73 -9.91 28.62 -3.19
N VAL A 74 -10.10 27.35 -3.55
CA VAL A 74 -9.47 26.70 -4.71
C VAL A 74 -10.53 26.13 -5.64
N ASP A 75 -10.20 26.02 -6.92
CA ASP A 75 -10.97 25.25 -7.90
C ASP A 75 -10.28 23.92 -8.17
N THR A 76 -11.07 22.90 -8.47
CA THR A 76 -10.56 21.56 -8.80
C THR A 76 -11.13 21.06 -10.11
N ASP A 77 -10.26 20.54 -10.97
CA ASP A 77 -10.64 19.88 -12.20
C ASP A 77 -11.41 18.57 -11.92
N PRO A 78 -12.26 18.11 -12.86
CA PRO A 78 -12.88 16.81 -12.72
C PRO A 78 -11.82 15.71 -12.61
N ALA A 79 -12.14 14.66 -11.87
CA ALA A 79 -11.20 13.58 -11.58
C ALA A 79 -11.86 12.21 -11.69
N THR A 80 -11.03 11.18 -11.81
CA THR A 80 -11.42 9.81 -11.50
C THR A 80 -10.48 9.25 -10.44
N CYS A 81 -11.04 8.56 -9.46
CA CYS A 81 -10.30 7.92 -8.38
C CYS A 81 -10.87 6.54 -8.08
N TYR A 82 -10.08 5.67 -7.47
CA TYR A 82 -10.62 4.48 -6.82
C TYR A 82 -10.99 4.81 -5.39
N VAL A 83 -12.24 4.50 -5.03
CA VAL A 83 -12.76 4.59 -3.67
C VAL A 83 -13.34 3.23 -3.31
N ALA A 84 -12.75 2.58 -2.31
CA ALA A 84 -13.11 1.23 -1.89
C ALA A 84 -13.13 0.21 -3.06
N GLY A 85 -12.15 0.32 -3.98
CA GLY A 85 -12.03 -0.53 -5.16
C GLY A 85 -13.02 -0.22 -6.30
N VAL A 86 -13.83 0.84 -6.20
CA VAL A 86 -14.77 1.29 -7.25
C VAL A 86 -14.18 2.51 -7.97
N LEU A 87 -14.19 2.50 -9.30
CA LEU A 87 -13.79 3.68 -10.10
C LEU A 87 -14.90 4.72 -10.02
N THR A 88 -14.63 5.81 -9.32
CA THR A 88 -15.58 6.89 -9.06
C THR A 88 -15.21 8.11 -9.90
N SER A 89 -16.21 8.69 -10.56
CA SER A 89 -16.05 9.98 -11.24
C SER A 89 -16.40 11.11 -10.28
N VAL A 90 -15.53 12.11 -10.20
CA VAL A 90 -15.68 13.28 -9.34
C VAL A 90 -15.84 14.50 -10.23
N SER A 91 -16.91 15.26 -10.00
CA SER A 91 -17.16 16.50 -10.75
C SER A 91 -16.16 17.58 -10.35
N ALA A 92 -15.94 18.57 -11.21
CA ALA A 92 -15.15 19.74 -10.85
C ALA A 92 -15.69 20.42 -9.57
N GLY A 93 -14.80 20.81 -8.68
CA GLY A 93 -15.12 21.65 -7.53
C GLY A 93 -14.91 23.11 -7.91
N THR A 94 -15.87 23.95 -7.55
CA THR A 94 -15.76 25.41 -7.70
C THR A 94 -15.81 26.03 -6.32
N ASP A 95 -14.91 26.96 -6.04
CA ASP A 95 -14.82 27.63 -4.75
C ASP A 95 -14.88 26.60 -3.59
N VAL A 96 -13.95 25.64 -3.60
CA VAL A 96 -13.75 24.70 -2.48
C VAL A 96 -13.00 25.42 -1.36
N ASP A 97 -13.62 25.50 -0.18
CA ASP A 97 -13.08 26.22 0.98
C ASP A 97 -11.79 25.58 1.48
N CYS A 98 -10.72 26.37 1.56
CA CYS A 98 -9.38 25.97 1.97
C CYS A 98 -8.81 27.03 2.93
N PRO A 99 -9.26 27.06 4.19
CA PRO A 99 -9.01 28.19 5.09
C PRO A 99 -7.53 28.35 5.48
N ARG A 100 -7.11 29.62 5.63
CA ARG A 100 -5.83 29.99 6.26
C ARG A 100 -5.90 29.80 7.78
N GLY A 101 -4.76 30.00 8.45
CA GLY A 101 -4.69 29.90 9.92
C GLY A 101 -5.37 31.06 10.64
N ASP A 102 -5.78 30.83 11.89
CA ASP A 102 -6.25 31.90 12.77
C ASP A 102 -5.07 32.77 13.25
N SER A 103 -5.22 34.08 13.12
CA SER A 103 -4.22 35.05 13.57
C SER A 103 -4.13 35.18 15.10
N SER A 104 -5.09 34.66 15.86
CA SER A 104 -5.04 34.66 17.33
C SER A 104 -4.09 33.61 17.90
N TYR A 105 -3.80 32.55 17.15
CA TYR A 105 -3.04 31.42 17.68
C TYR A 105 -1.57 31.76 17.88
N LEU A 106 -1.03 31.26 19.00
CA LEU A 106 0.35 31.44 19.41
C LEU A 106 1.06 30.09 19.45
N VAL A 107 2.33 30.08 19.06
CA VAL A 107 3.23 28.94 19.23
C VAL A 107 4.19 29.25 20.38
N LEU A 108 4.13 28.42 21.40
CA LEU A 108 5.04 28.42 22.54
C LEU A 108 6.19 27.46 22.22
N THR A 109 7.44 27.92 22.35
CA THR A 109 8.63 27.05 22.16
C THR A 109 9.31 26.83 23.49
N LEU A 110 9.36 25.58 23.93
CA LEU A 110 9.80 25.21 25.28
C LEU A 110 11.25 24.72 25.28
N ALA A 111 11.97 25.05 26.35
CA ALA A 111 13.34 24.65 26.57
C ALA A 111 13.45 23.13 26.75
N GLU A 112 14.56 22.53 26.32
CA GLU A 112 14.78 21.09 26.46
C GLU A 112 14.88 20.66 27.93
N SER A 113 15.53 21.47 28.76
CA SER A 113 15.64 21.21 30.19
C SER A 113 14.28 21.39 30.87
N GLY A 114 13.82 20.34 31.56
CA GLY A 114 12.57 20.41 32.31
C GLY A 114 11.30 20.17 31.48
N TYR A 115 11.42 19.97 30.16
CA TYR A 115 10.28 19.63 29.31
C TYR A 115 9.71 18.26 29.67
N THR A 116 8.40 18.22 29.82
CA THR A 116 7.59 17.00 29.94
C THR A 116 6.66 16.93 28.74
N ASP A 117 6.69 15.80 28.05
CA ASP A 117 5.92 15.55 26.84
C ASP A 117 4.41 15.75 27.06
N CYS A 118 3.79 16.46 26.11
CA CYS A 118 2.34 16.44 25.96
C CYS A 118 1.87 15.07 25.48
N VAL A 119 0.67 14.69 25.89
CA VAL A 119 -0.03 13.50 25.36
C VAL A 119 -1.30 13.91 24.63
N ALA A 120 -1.87 13.02 23.80
CA ALA A 120 -3.07 13.32 23.02
C ALA A 120 -4.25 13.78 23.90
N GLY A 121 -4.33 13.29 25.13
CA GLY A 121 -5.34 13.70 26.10
C GLY A 121 -5.15 15.11 26.69
N ASP A 122 -4.07 15.82 26.35
CA ASP A 122 -3.83 17.21 26.76
C ASP A 122 -4.43 18.23 25.78
N ILE A 123 -4.69 17.84 24.54
CA ILE A 123 -5.37 18.69 23.57
C ILE A 123 -6.74 19.09 24.12
N GLY A 124 -7.06 20.38 24.03
CA GLY A 124 -8.27 20.98 24.56
C GLY A 124 -8.19 21.37 26.04
N LYS A 125 -7.07 21.13 26.73
CA LYS A 125 -6.88 21.57 28.12
C LYS A 125 -6.26 22.97 28.20
N THR A 126 -6.45 23.60 29.34
CA THR A 126 -5.91 24.93 29.63
C THR A 126 -4.39 24.88 29.85
N VAL A 127 -3.68 25.67 29.05
CA VAL A 127 -2.28 26.05 29.21
C VAL A 127 -2.23 27.31 30.09
N THR A 128 -1.28 27.38 31.02
CA THR A 128 -1.12 28.52 31.93
C THR A 128 0.34 28.91 32.06
N GLY A 129 0.62 30.19 31.87
CA GLY A 129 1.88 30.82 32.23
C GLY A 129 1.96 31.09 33.74
N GLY A 130 3.05 30.67 34.38
CA GLY A 130 3.26 30.85 35.82
C GLY A 130 3.63 32.28 36.28
N THR A 131 4.28 33.07 35.43
CA THR A 131 4.72 34.46 35.68
C THR A 131 3.71 35.50 35.18
N THR A 132 3.32 35.44 33.91
CA THR A 132 2.36 36.33 33.25
C THR A 132 0.94 36.08 33.75
N GLY A 133 0.63 34.81 34.05
CA GLY A 133 -0.73 34.37 34.35
C GLY A 133 -1.58 34.17 33.09
N ASP A 134 -0.95 34.26 31.92
CA ASP A 134 -1.62 34.14 30.63
C ASP A 134 -2.19 32.73 30.46
N THR A 135 -3.36 32.65 29.83
CA THR A 135 -4.08 31.39 29.65
C THR A 135 -4.45 31.14 28.20
N GLY A 136 -4.56 29.87 27.85
CA GLY A 136 -5.09 29.48 26.55
C GLY A 136 -5.45 28.01 26.51
N THR A 137 -5.95 27.54 25.39
CA THR A 137 -6.28 26.13 25.16
C THR A 137 -5.21 25.50 24.29
N LEU A 138 -4.68 24.33 24.68
CA LEU A 138 -3.76 23.59 23.83
C LEU A 138 -4.51 23.05 22.60
N VAL A 139 -4.13 23.50 21.41
CA VAL A 139 -4.72 23.06 20.13
C VAL A 139 -3.95 21.87 19.56
N ALA A 140 -2.62 21.96 19.55
CA ALA A 140 -1.72 20.93 19.05
C ALA A 140 -0.34 21.06 19.68
N TYR A 141 0.49 20.03 19.53
CA TYR A 141 1.85 20.05 20.03
C TYR A 141 2.80 19.24 19.15
N ASN A 142 4.08 19.51 19.28
CA ASN A 142 5.17 18.72 18.71
C ASN A 142 6.22 18.48 19.79
N ASN A 143 6.27 17.28 20.37
CA ASN A 143 7.25 16.96 21.41
C ASN A 143 8.70 16.91 20.89
N THR A 144 8.91 16.67 19.59
CA THR A 144 10.26 16.64 19.00
C THR A 144 10.88 18.03 18.95
N THR A 145 10.10 19.04 18.55
CA THR A 145 10.54 20.45 18.51
C THR A 145 10.22 21.20 19.80
N ARG A 146 9.41 20.61 20.70
CA ARG A 146 8.89 21.19 21.95
C ARG A 146 8.04 22.44 21.71
N GLU A 147 7.23 22.38 20.65
CA GLU A 147 6.34 23.48 20.26
C GLU A 147 4.90 23.15 20.64
N TRP A 148 4.21 24.10 21.28
CA TRP A 148 2.78 24.00 21.61
C TRP A 148 2.02 25.10 20.86
N LEU A 149 1.01 24.71 20.09
CA LEU A 149 0.05 25.64 19.50
C LEU A 149 -1.07 25.89 20.51
N VAL A 150 -1.26 27.15 20.87
CA VAL A 150 -2.20 27.59 21.89
C VAL A 150 -3.18 28.59 21.27
N ASP A 151 -4.46 28.39 21.55
CA ASP A 151 -5.52 29.37 21.34
C ASP A 151 -5.66 30.21 22.62
N PRO A 152 -5.18 31.45 22.67
CA PRO A 152 -5.23 32.27 23.88
C PRO A 152 -6.67 32.57 24.30
N THR A 153 -6.94 32.61 25.61
CA THR A 153 -8.32 32.82 26.11
C THR A 153 -8.83 34.22 25.75
N ASP A 154 -7.94 35.21 25.76
CA ASP A 154 -8.18 36.53 25.24
C ASP A 154 -6.96 37.13 24.53
N SER A 155 -7.16 38.26 23.84
CA SER A 155 -6.11 38.91 23.05
C SER A 155 -4.97 39.52 23.87
N GLY A 156 -5.10 39.58 25.19
CA GLY A 156 -4.08 40.04 26.13
C GLY A 156 -3.17 38.91 26.62
N ASP A 157 -3.59 37.65 26.48
CA ASP A 157 -2.77 36.48 26.77
C ASP A 157 -1.71 36.33 25.66
N THR A 158 -0.50 36.83 25.91
CA THR A 158 0.57 36.94 24.89
C THR A 158 1.78 36.05 25.18
N PHE A 159 1.89 35.48 26.37
CA PHE A 159 2.99 34.63 26.83
C PHE A 159 4.34 35.29 26.52
N ASP A 160 4.53 36.51 27.01
CA ASP A 160 5.62 37.44 26.65
C ASP A 160 6.88 37.36 27.55
N ASP A 161 6.98 36.32 28.38
CA ASP A 161 8.17 36.01 29.20
C ASP A 161 8.94 34.80 28.62
N ASP A 162 10.19 35.03 28.23
CA ASP A 162 11.06 34.05 27.57
C ASP A 162 11.62 32.96 28.50
N SER A 163 11.30 33.03 29.80
CA SER A 163 11.76 32.09 30.84
C SER A 163 10.63 31.60 31.73
N GLU A 164 9.38 31.80 31.32
CA GLU A 164 8.21 31.46 32.12
C GLU A 164 7.90 29.96 32.12
N ALA A 165 7.53 29.45 33.30
CA ALA A 165 7.03 28.09 33.45
C ALA A 165 5.63 27.95 32.86
N ILE A 166 5.48 27.05 31.89
CA ILE A 166 4.24 26.69 31.24
C ILE A 166 3.75 25.35 31.76
N THR A 167 2.46 25.27 32.12
CA THR A 167 1.84 24.04 32.61
C THR A 167 0.49 23.80 31.94
N ILE A 168 0.11 22.52 31.82
CA ILE A 168 -1.24 22.14 31.39
C ILE A 168 -2.07 21.74 32.60
N THR A 169 -3.15 22.47 32.84
CA THR A 169 -4.07 22.18 33.94
C THR A 169 -4.68 20.80 33.75
N THR A 170 -4.45 19.90 34.71
CA THR A 170 -4.85 18.47 34.66
C THR A 170 -4.23 17.68 33.50
N GLY A 171 -3.17 18.20 32.87
CA GLY A 171 -2.41 17.55 31.80
C GLY A 171 -1.04 17.05 32.24
N THR A 172 -0.31 16.45 31.30
CA THR A 172 1.05 15.98 31.53
C THR A 172 2.10 16.97 31.04
N GLY A 173 1.81 17.68 29.95
CA GLY A 173 2.73 18.66 29.38
C GLY A 173 3.13 19.75 30.38
N ALA A 174 4.43 20.01 30.48
CA ALA A 174 5.00 21.11 31.25
C ALA A 174 6.40 21.46 30.72
N GLY A 175 6.85 22.68 30.98
CA GLY A 175 8.23 23.10 30.68
C GLY A 175 8.39 24.61 30.81
N ASP A 176 9.62 25.09 30.68
CA ASP A 176 9.90 26.52 30.67
C ASP A 176 9.97 27.03 29.22
N MET A 177 9.50 28.25 28.97
CA MET A 177 9.68 28.93 27.69
C MET A 177 11.17 29.04 27.34
N SER A 178 11.48 29.01 26.05
CA SER A 178 12.82 29.28 25.51
C SER A 178 12.91 30.57 24.71
N ALA A 179 11.76 31.17 24.44
CA ALA A 179 11.55 32.45 23.78
C ALA A 179 10.11 32.88 24.09
N VAL A 180 9.81 34.17 23.97
CA VAL A 180 8.43 34.67 23.98
C VAL A 180 7.61 33.99 22.88
N ALA A 181 6.29 33.89 23.09
CA ALA A 181 5.41 33.25 22.11
C ALA A 181 5.46 33.95 20.74
N ALA A 182 5.27 33.15 19.69
CA ALA A 182 5.27 33.64 18.31
C ALA A 182 3.90 33.44 17.67
N ALA A 183 3.48 34.39 16.84
CA ALA A 183 2.24 34.25 16.07
C ALA A 183 2.33 33.07 15.09
N ALA A 184 1.29 32.24 15.06
CA ALA A 184 1.18 31.15 14.10
C ALA A 184 0.82 31.73 12.72
N THR A 185 1.71 31.57 11.75
CA THR A 185 1.60 32.18 10.41
C THR A 185 1.49 31.15 9.29
N HIS A 186 1.90 29.91 9.56
CA HIS A 186 1.96 28.84 8.58
C HIS A 186 0.85 27.82 8.81
N LYS A 187 0.20 27.36 7.74
CA LYS A 187 -0.80 26.28 7.79
C LYS A 187 -0.73 25.46 6.52
N ILE A 188 -0.94 24.15 6.63
CA ILE A 188 -1.03 23.25 5.49
C ILE A 188 -2.41 22.60 5.50
N CYS A 189 -3.14 22.74 4.40
CA CYS A 189 -4.42 22.08 4.19
C CYS A 189 -4.24 20.97 3.14
N SER A 190 -4.86 19.82 3.36
CA SER A 190 -4.90 18.72 2.38
C SER A 190 -6.24 18.74 1.66
N VAL A 191 -6.21 18.89 0.33
CA VAL A 191 -7.39 18.72 -0.52
C VAL A 191 -7.54 17.24 -0.82
N THR A 192 -8.70 16.67 -0.53
CA THR A 192 -8.96 15.24 -0.63
C THR A 192 -10.21 14.95 -1.45
N ILE A 193 -10.32 13.69 -1.90
CA ILE A 193 -11.59 13.10 -2.31
C ILE A 193 -12.04 12.15 -1.20
N ASP A 194 -13.26 12.31 -0.70
CA ASP A 194 -13.83 11.50 0.36
C ASP A 194 -14.42 10.16 -0.14
N THR A 195 -14.95 9.37 0.81
CA THR A 195 -15.58 8.06 0.52
C THR A 195 -16.81 8.14 -0.39
N ASN A 196 -17.41 9.32 -0.55
CA ASN A 196 -18.57 9.56 -1.40
C ASN A 196 -18.15 10.03 -2.80
N GLY A 197 -16.85 10.21 -3.06
CA GLY A 197 -16.37 10.80 -4.31
C GLY A 197 -16.61 12.29 -4.38
N ALA A 198 -16.54 13.01 -3.26
CA ALA A 198 -16.68 14.46 -3.19
C ALA A 198 -15.38 15.13 -2.74
N TRP A 199 -15.17 16.37 -3.19
CA TRP A 199 -14.06 17.20 -2.71
C TRP A 199 -14.25 17.57 -1.25
N ALA A 200 -13.19 17.43 -0.47
CA ALA A 200 -13.12 17.88 0.91
C ALA A 200 -11.76 18.52 1.17
N VAL A 201 -11.69 19.36 2.20
CA VAL A 201 -10.43 19.88 2.72
C VAL A 201 -10.28 19.44 4.16
N VAL A 202 -9.10 18.92 4.47
CA VAL A 202 -8.68 18.61 5.83
C VAL A 202 -7.66 19.66 6.22
N GLU A 203 -7.86 20.30 7.37
CA GLU A 203 -6.98 21.35 7.87
C GLU A 203 -5.88 20.76 8.75
N GLY A 204 -4.63 21.16 8.50
CA GLY A 204 -3.53 20.97 9.44
C GLY A 204 -3.52 22.04 10.53
N TYR A 205 -2.62 21.87 11.50
CA TYR A 205 -2.46 22.82 12.59
C TYR A 205 -1.54 23.97 12.19
N GLU A 206 -1.84 25.16 12.68
CA GLU A 206 -1.02 26.35 12.47
C GLU A 206 0.36 26.22 13.13
N GLY A 207 1.36 26.92 12.60
CA GLY A 207 2.72 26.92 13.11
C GLY A 207 3.50 28.17 12.73
N THR A 208 4.75 28.26 13.19
CA THR A 208 5.68 29.35 12.85
C THR A 208 6.52 29.07 11.61
N SER A 209 6.53 27.81 11.16
CA SER A 209 7.23 27.34 9.97
C SER A 209 6.55 26.07 9.43
N PHE A 210 6.88 25.65 8.21
CA PHE A 210 6.39 24.37 7.69
C PHE A 210 7.10 23.18 8.31
N SER A 211 6.32 22.18 8.70
CA SER A 211 6.79 20.87 9.13
C SER A 211 6.43 19.80 8.10
N ALA A 212 7.31 18.81 7.93
CA ALA A 212 6.99 17.62 7.14
C ALA A 212 6.26 16.55 7.97
N THR A 213 6.27 16.67 9.30
CA THR A 213 5.60 15.75 10.21
C THR A 213 4.10 15.99 10.17
N ARG A 214 3.29 14.94 10.04
CA ARG A 214 1.83 15.08 10.00
C ARG A 214 1.23 15.29 11.39
N GLY A 215 0.16 16.08 11.45
CA GLY A 215 -0.64 16.29 12.66
C GLY A 215 0.05 17.09 13.76
N VAL A 216 1.12 17.83 13.43
CA VAL A 216 1.81 18.74 14.35
C VAL A 216 1.69 20.19 13.86
N PRO A 217 1.95 21.21 14.71
CA PRO A 217 1.99 22.60 14.29
C PRO A 217 2.83 22.82 13.01
N GLY A 218 2.25 23.52 12.04
CA GLY A 218 2.87 23.81 10.73
C GLY A 218 2.97 22.61 9.78
N GLY A 219 2.50 21.44 10.18
CA GLY A 219 2.54 20.20 9.40
C GLY A 219 1.24 19.88 8.66
N PRO A 220 1.29 19.01 7.64
CA PRO A 220 0.08 18.54 6.97
C PRO A 220 -0.81 17.74 7.94
N PRO A 221 -2.14 17.72 7.75
CA PRO A 221 -3.01 16.88 8.57
C PRO A 221 -2.83 15.40 8.26
N TYR A 222 -3.28 14.54 9.19
CA TYR A 222 -3.67 13.19 8.80
C TYR A 222 -5.04 13.24 8.14
N ILE A 223 -5.22 12.54 7.01
CA ILE A 223 -6.50 12.49 6.30
C ILE A 223 -7.34 11.27 6.75
N PRO A 224 -8.68 11.29 6.61
CA PRO A 224 -9.50 10.12 6.94
C PRO A 224 -9.07 8.88 6.15
N THR A 225 -9.08 7.70 6.78
CA THR A 225 -8.62 6.40 6.19
C THR A 225 -9.36 5.95 4.93
N THR A 226 -10.47 6.61 4.58
CA THR A 226 -11.28 6.32 3.39
C THR A 226 -11.19 7.42 2.33
N SER A 227 -10.41 8.47 2.58
CA SER A 227 -10.16 9.56 1.63
C SER A 227 -8.83 9.35 0.91
N SER A 228 -8.64 10.02 -0.22
CA SER A 228 -7.35 10.10 -0.92
C SER A 228 -6.88 11.54 -1.03
N GLU A 229 -5.60 11.79 -0.74
CA GLU A 229 -4.99 13.12 -0.86
C GLU A 229 -4.73 13.46 -2.33
N ILE A 230 -5.23 14.61 -2.79
CA ILE A 230 -5.09 15.06 -4.19
C ILE A 230 -4.03 16.14 -4.32
N GLY A 231 -3.83 16.90 -3.26
CA GLY A 231 -2.83 17.95 -3.15
C GLY A 231 -2.84 18.59 -1.78
N GLN A 232 -1.90 19.50 -1.59
CA GLN A 232 -1.81 20.35 -0.41
C GLN A 232 -1.80 21.82 -0.82
N VAL A 233 -2.41 22.66 -0.01
CA VAL A 233 -2.29 24.12 -0.08
C VAL A 233 -1.53 24.60 1.15
N ARG A 234 -0.49 25.41 0.95
CA ARG A 234 0.44 25.80 2.01
C ARG A 234 0.50 27.32 2.14
N TYR A 235 0.12 27.79 3.32
CA TYR A 235 0.05 29.21 3.62
C TYR A 235 1.21 29.63 4.51
N THR A 236 1.74 30.83 4.27
CA THR A 236 2.77 31.50 5.09
C THR A 236 2.24 32.77 5.79
N SER A 237 0.94 33.03 5.65
CA SER A 237 0.23 34.16 6.23
C SER A 237 -1.19 33.78 6.61
N THR A 238 -1.70 34.39 7.68
CA THR A 238 -3.10 34.33 8.14
C THR A 238 -3.97 35.41 7.50
N THR A 239 -3.38 36.36 6.76
CA THR A 239 -4.13 37.44 6.10
C THR A 239 -5.00 36.88 4.98
N ALA A 240 -6.29 37.20 5.01
CA ALA A 240 -7.24 36.75 4.00
C ALA A 240 -6.85 37.28 2.60
N ALA A 241 -6.61 36.36 1.68
CA ALA A 241 -6.25 36.62 0.29
C ALA A 241 -6.67 35.43 -0.59
N ALA A 242 -6.80 35.65 -1.89
CA ALA A 242 -6.92 34.56 -2.86
C ALA A 242 -5.71 33.62 -2.74
N VAL A 243 -5.91 32.33 -3.04
CA VAL A 243 -4.83 31.34 -3.07
C VAL A 243 -3.92 31.65 -4.26
N ASP A 244 -2.61 31.56 -4.08
CA ASP A 244 -1.62 31.66 -5.16
C ASP A 244 -1.28 30.27 -5.73
N ASP A 245 -0.87 30.21 -7.00
CA ASP A 245 -0.42 28.96 -7.63
C ASP A 245 0.81 28.39 -6.92
N ASP A 246 1.71 29.26 -6.44
CA ASP A 246 2.90 28.87 -5.67
C ASP A 246 2.55 28.28 -4.28
N GLU A 247 1.32 28.44 -3.81
CA GLU A 247 0.82 27.83 -2.57
C GLU A 247 0.30 26.40 -2.78
N ILE A 248 0.16 25.92 -4.03
CA ILE A 248 -0.45 24.63 -4.37
C ILE A 248 0.61 23.57 -4.70
N TYR A 249 0.50 22.41 -4.06
CA TYR A 249 1.44 21.30 -4.18
C TYR A 249 0.74 20.00 -4.55
N GLN A 250 1.07 19.43 -5.73
CA GLN A 250 0.48 18.19 -6.24
C GLN A 250 1.51 17.22 -6.83
N VAL A 251 2.59 16.95 -6.11
CA VAL A 251 3.59 15.97 -6.57
C VAL A 251 3.14 14.54 -6.20
N PRO A 252 2.97 13.62 -7.16
CA PRO A 252 2.63 12.22 -6.90
C PRO A 252 3.57 11.56 -5.89
N GLY A 253 3.01 10.81 -4.94
CA GLY A 253 3.76 10.12 -3.90
C GLY A 253 4.27 11.01 -2.77
N THR A 254 4.14 12.34 -2.87
CA THR A 254 4.52 13.27 -1.80
C THR A 254 3.34 14.08 -1.28
N HIS A 255 2.55 14.66 -2.17
CA HIS A 255 1.39 15.51 -1.85
C HIS A 255 0.10 14.99 -2.48
N GLN A 256 0.22 13.91 -3.27
CA GLN A 256 -0.87 13.33 -4.04
C GLN A 256 -0.77 11.81 -4.01
N GLU A 257 -1.85 11.17 -3.60
CA GLU A 257 -2.03 9.73 -3.59
C GLU A 257 -2.64 9.25 -4.91
N ARG A 258 -1.82 8.60 -5.74
CA ARG A 258 -2.25 8.05 -7.03
C ARG A 258 -2.46 6.54 -6.94
N ALA A 259 -3.52 6.03 -7.53
CA ALA A 259 -3.82 4.60 -7.49
C ALA A 259 -2.80 3.72 -8.23
N ASP A 260 -2.07 4.29 -9.19
CA ASP A 260 -1.01 3.63 -10.00
C ASP A 260 0.41 3.97 -9.54
N TYR A 261 0.56 4.61 -8.36
CA TYR A 261 1.85 4.90 -7.76
C TYR A 261 1.86 4.63 -6.24
N PRO A 262 2.88 3.97 -5.68
CA PRO A 262 3.95 3.27 -6.39
C PRO A 262 3.40 2.14 -7.27
N VAL A 263 4.18 1.71 -8.25
CA VAL A 263 3.86 0.49 -9.02
C VAL A 263 3.99 -0.73 -8.10
N TRP A 264 3.32 -1.83 -8.44
CA TRP A 264 3.38 -3.08 -7.69
C TRP A 264 3.66 -4.27 -8.60
N ASP A 265 4.22 -5.30 -8.01
CA ASP A 265 4.28 -6.65 -8.55
C ASP A 265 3.24 -7.52 -7.86
N GLU A 266 2.79 -8.58 -8.53
CA GLU A 266 1.77 -9.50 -8.04
C GLU A 266 2.40 -10.88 -7.83
N ASP A 267 2.22 -11.46 -6.64
CA ASP A 267 2.57 -12.83 -6.34
C ASP A 267 1.31 -13.69 -6.28
N TRP A 268 0.98 -14.29 -7.42
CA TRP A 268 -0.21 -15.12 -7.54
C TRP A 268 -0.08 -16.44 -6.78
N ALA A 269 1.12 -16.88 -6.40
CA ALA A 269 1.28 -18.10 -5.63
C ALA A 269 0.87 -17.89 -4.18
N ASN A 270 1.18 -16.73 -3.61
CA ASN A 270 0.85 -16.38 -2.22
C ASN A 270 -0.41 -15.51 -2.09
N GLY A 271 -0.99 -15.03 -3.19
CA GLY A 271 -2.15 -14.14 -3.14
C GLY A 271 -1.81 -12.76 -2.58
N GLU A 272 -0.64 -12.25 -2.96
CA GLU A 272 -0.06 -11.02 -2.43
C GLU A 272 0.26 -10.03 -3.55
N ILE A 273 0.37 -8.77 -3.18
CA ILE A 273 1.04 -7.76 -4.01
C ILE A 273 2.15 -7.09 -3.22
N THR A 274 3.17 -6.62 -3.92
CA THR A 274 4.28 -5.89 -3.33
C THR A 274 4.53 -4.61 -4.08
N PHE A 275 4.38 -3.47 -3.40
CA PHE A 275 4.70 -2.17 -3.98
C PHE A 275 6.21 -1.97 -4.10
N ALA A 276 6.64 -1.22 -5.13
CA ALA A 276 8.03 -0.86 -5.34
C ALA A 276 8.59 0.12 -4.28
N ALA A 277 7.71 0.75 -3.50
CA ALA A 277 8.06 1.62 -2.37
C ALA A 277 6.95 1.55 -1.31
N ALA A 278 7.31 1.78 -0.05
CA ALA A 278 6.36 1.73 1.05
C ALA A 278 5.29 2.80 0.87
N ASN A 279 4.02 2.42 1.06
CA ASN A 279 2.92 3.36 1.00
C ASN A 279 3.05 4.35 2.17
N PRO A 280 2.77 5.64 1.93
CA PRO A 280 3.00 6.66 2.95
C PRO A 280 1.92 6.59 4.03
N LEU A 281 2.33 6.80 5.29
CA LEU A 281 1.47 6.75 6.48
C LEU A 281 0.72 8.06 6.69
N ILE A 282 -0.13 8.44 5.73
CA ILE A 282 -0.77 9.75 5.67
C ILE A 282 -2.18 9.80 6.27
N HIS A 283 -2.75 8.64 6.60
CA HIS A 283 -4.11 8.54 7.09
C HIS A 283 -4.15 8.55 8.63
N THR A 284 -5.30 8.91 9.20
CA THR A 284 -5.54 8.92 10.65
C THR A 284 -5.07 7.61 11.29
N GLY A 285 -4.29 7.74 12.36
CA GLY A 285 -3.64 6.61 13.03
C GLY A 285 -2.26 6.26 12.45
N GLY A 286 -1.76 7.02 11.47
CA GLY A 286 -0.48 6.76 10.83
C GLY A 286 -0.52 5.47 10.02
N VAL A 287 -1.58 5.27 9.23
CA VAL A 287 -1.78 4.07 8.41
C VAL A 287 -1.68 4.38 6.92
N THR A 288 -1.42 3.34 6.15
CA THR A 288 -1.42 3.39 4.69
C THR A 288 -2.84 3.53 4.15
N ARG A 289 -2.94 3.84 2.85
CA ARG A 289 -4.22 3.73 2.13
C ARG A 289 -4.72 2.30 2.12
N ALA A 290 -6.03 2.14 1.98
CA ALA A 290 -6.61 0.85 1.70
C ALA A 290 -6.30 0.40 0.26
N VAL A 291 -5.94 -0.87 0.13
CA VAL A 291 -5.68 -1.54 -1.14
C VAL A 291 -6.73 -2.62 -1.35
N TYR A 292 -7.33 -2.67 -2.55
CA TYR A 292 -8.37 -3.64 -2.86
C TYR A 292 -7.95 -4.53 -4.01
N ALA A 293 -8.41 -5.78 -4.00
CA ALA A 293 -8.31 -6.65 -5.16
C ALA A 293 -9.58 -7.50 -5.33
N SER A 294 -9.91 -7.82 -6.58
CA SER A 294 -10.76 -8.97 -6.91
C SER A 294 -9.92 -9.98 -7.67
N TYR A 295 -10.08 -11.25 -7.36
CA TYR A 295 -9.24 -12.31 -7.89
C TYR A 295 -10.06 -13.59 -8.04
N TYR A 296 -9.43 -14.62 -8.58
CA TYR A 296 -9.97 -15.97 -8.62
C TYR A 296 -9.06 -16.91 -7.85
N THR A 297 -9.58 -17.92 -7.16
CA THR A 297 -8.76 -19.01 -6.59
C THR A 297 -8.95 -20.29 -7.41
N PRO A 298 -7.91 -21.14 -7.54
CA PRO A 298 -7.98 -22.38 -8.30
C PRO A 298 -8.81 -23.43 -7.57
N ILE A 299 -9.72 -24.07 -8.30
CA ILE A 299 -10.40 -25.30 -7.86
C ILE A 299 -9.57 -26.48 -8.35
N TRP A 300 -9.06 -27.25 -7.41
CA TRP A 300 -8.16 -28.38 -7.68
C TRP A 300 -8.92 -29.64 -8.06
N SER A 301 -8.42 -30.34 -9.07
CA SER A 301 -8.83 -31.71 -9.40
C SER A 301 -7.60 -32.60 -9.56
N GLU A 302 -7.73 -33.87 -9.16
CA GLU A 302 -6.65 -34.84 -9.28
C GLU A 302 -6.35 -35.15 -10.76
N VAL A 303 -5.06 -35.19 -11.11
CA VAL A 303 -4.60 -35.74 -12.38
C VAL A 303 -4.70 -37.28 -12.31
N PRO A 304 -5.53 -37.92 -13.15
CA PRO A 304 -5.80 -39.36 -13.02
C PRO A 304 -4.55 -40.20 -13.28
N ASN A 305 -4.21 -41.06 -12.32
CA ASN A 305 -3.08 -42.00 -12.41
C ASN A 305 -1.78 -41.30 -12.87
N ALA A 306 -1.48 -40.13 -12.29
CA ALA A 306 -0.26 -39.39 -12.58
C ALA A 306 1.00 -40.16 -12.18
N ALA A 307 2.06 -40.01 -12.96
CA ALA A 307 3.37 -40.59 -12.71
C ALA A 307 4.48 -39.67 -13.25
N ASP A 308 5.70 -39.88 -12.77
CA ASP A 308 6.93 -39.25 -13.30
C ASP A 308 6.86 -37.71 -13.36
N PHE A 309 6.33 -37.08 -12.30
CA PHE A 309 6.33 -35.62 -12.21
C PHE A 309 7.76 -35.08 -12.18
N VAL A 310 8.03 -34.09 -13.01
CA VAL A 310 9.27 -33.32 -13.05
C VAL A 310 8.90 -31.84 -12.87
N PRO A 311 9.41 -31.16 -11.83
CA PRO A 311 9.21 -29.74 -11.66
C PRO A 311 9.93 -28.92 -12.74
N ALA A 312 9.50 -27.68 -12.93
CA ALA A 312 10.22 -26.71 -13.75
C ALA A 312 11.40 -26.15 -12.95
N GLU A 313 12.63 -26.47 -13.35
CA GLU A 313 13.83 -26.10 -12.60
C GLU A 313 14.88 -25.42 -13.49
N THR A 314 15.63 -24.47 -12.92
CA THR A 314 16.76 -23.86 -13.63
C THR A 314 17.97 -24.79 -13.58
N THR A 315 18.33 -25.35 -14.73
CA THR A 315 19.54 -26.17 -14.87
C THR A 315 20.74 -25.29 -15.20
N HIS A 316 21.89 -25.59 -14.60
CA HIS A 316 23.15 -24.88 -14.82
C HIS A 316 24.13 -25.79 -15.59
N SER A 317 24.67 -25.30 -16.70
CA SER A 317 25.67 -26.00 -17.50
C SER A 317 26.99 -25.25 -17.48
N VAL A 318 28.08 -26.00 -17.33
CA VAL A 318 29.46 -25.50 -17.39
C VAL A 318 30.15 -26.15 -18.56
N SER A 319 30.58 -25.35 -19.53
CA SER A 319 31.37 -25.81 -20.68
C SER A 319 32.73 -25.14 -20.66
N SER A 320 33.80 -25.91 -20.86
CA SER A 320 35.16 -25.38 -20.97
C SER A 320 35.70 -25.56 -22.38
N THR A 321 36.40 -24.54 -22.88
CA THR A 321 37.18 -24.63 -24.12
C THR A 321 38.66 -24.58 -23.76
N GLN A 322 39.43 -25.56 -24.21
CA GLN A 322 40.90 -25.50 -24.09
C GLN A 322 41.44 -24.46 -25.07
N ILE A 323 42.25 -23.54 -24.56
CA ILE A 323 43.05 -22.61 -25.36
C ILE A 323 44.53 -23.00 -25.23
N TYR A 324 45.35 -22.64 -26.20
CA TYR A 324 46.81 -22.80 -26.04
C TYR A 324 47.27 -21.97 -24.84
N GLY A 325 47.77 -22.65 -23.80
CA GLY A 325 48.25 -22.02 -22.57
C GLY A 325 47.22 -21.89 -21.43
N GLY A 326 46.00 -22.42 -21.55
CA GLY A 326 45.03 -22.39 -20.44
C GLY A 326 43.64 -22.97 -20.75
N THR A 327 42.71 -22.75 -19.82
CA THR A 327 41.30 -23.17 -19.94
C THR A 327 40.40 -21.97 -19.66
N VAL A 328 39.44 -21.67 -20.55
CA VAL A 328 38.39 -20.66 -20.32
C VAL A 328 37.07 -21.39 -20.08
N GLY A 329 36.43 -21.12 -18.93
CA GLY A 329 35.14 -21.68 -18.56
C GLY A 329 33.99 -20.72 -18.88
N ALA A 330 32.89 -21.25 -19.39
CA ALA A 330 31.62 -20.54 -19.56
C ALA A 330 30.53 -21.23 -18.72
N ARG A 331 29.63 -20.43 -18.14
CA ARG A 331 28.43 -20.90 -17.43
C ARG A 331 27.18 -20.40 -18.15
N SER A 332 26.18 -21.24 -18.30
CA SER A 332 24.87 -20.91 -18.86
C SER A 332 23.78 -21.55 -18.00
N SER A 333 22.65 -20.86 -17.84
CA SER A 333 21.45 -21.38 -17.18
C SER A 333 20.29 -21.44 -18.16
N THR A 334 19.39 -22.42 -17.99
CA THR A 334 18.17 -22.55 -18.79
C THR A 334 17.05 -23.12 -17.92
N LEU A 335 15.84 -22.57 -18.05
CA LEU A 335 14.65 -23.08 -17.36
C LEU A 335 14.16 -24.37 -18.05
N GLY A 336 14.27 -25.49 -17.34
CA GLY A 336 13.64 -26.76 -17.70
C GLY A 336 12.13 -26.67 -17.56
N GLN A 337 11.41 -27.31 -18.46
CA GLN A 337 9.95 -27.33 -18.45
C GLN A 337 9.46 -28.41 -17.49
N GLY A 338 8.35 -28.16 -16.81
CA GLY A 338 7.71 -29.18 -16.00
C GLY A 338 7.12 -30.29 -16.87
N SER A 339 6.97 -31.50 -16.34
CA SER A 339 6.31 -32.59 -17.05
C SER A 339 5.70 -33.61 -16.12
N PHE A 340 4.77 -34.41 -16.64
CA PHE A 340 4.25 -35.59 -15.98
C PHE A 340 3.63 -36.53 -17.01
N ASN A 341 3.48 -37.79 -16.63
CA ASN A 341 2.73 -38.78 -17.39
C ASN A 341 1.39 -39.04 -16.69
N CYS A 342 0.33 -39.28 -17.45
CA CYS A 342 -0.94 -39.75 -16.87
C CYS A 342 -1.58 -40.83 -17.74
N ARG A 343 -2.43 -41.64 -17.12
CA ARG A 343 -3.23 -42.65 -17.84
C ARG A 343 -4.64 -42.16 -17.98
N LEU A 344 -5.05 -41.98 -19.24
CA LEU A 344 -6.38 -41.51 -19.60
C LEU A 344 -7.34 -42.70 -19.71
N GLN A 345 -8.61 -42.45 -19.43
CA GLN A 345 -9.66 -43.45 -19.52
C GLN A 345 -10.13 -43.62 -20.97
N THR A 346 -10.37 -42.51 -21.68
CA THR A 346 -10.88 -42.54 -23.06
C THR A 346 -9.91 -41.95 -24.07
N GLY A 347 -9.04 -41.04 -23.61
CA GLY A 347 -8.17 -40.26 -24.47
C GLY A 347 -8.88 -39.13 -25.22
N VAL A 348 -10.19 -38.91 -25.00
CA VAL A 348 -11.01 -37.92 -25.75
C VAL A 348 -11.86 -37.05 -24.82
N THR A 349 -12.60 -37.65 -23.89
CA THR A 349 -13.55 -36.95 -23.00
C THR A 349 -13.01 -36.76 -21.58
N ASP A 350 -11.76 -37.10 -21.34
CA ASP A 350 -11.11 -36.91 -20.04
C ASP A 350 -11.01 -35.41 -19.72
N ASN A 351 -11.47 -34.99 -18.53
CA ASN A 351 -11.59 -33.58 -18.16
C ASN A 351 -10.29 -32.79 -18.32
N LEU A 352 -9.14 -33.39 -17.96
CA LEU A 352 -7.81 -32.78 -18.16
C LEU A 352 -7.56 -32.32 -19.61
N LEU A 353 -8.09 -33.04 -20.60
CA LEU A 353 -7.92 -32.70 -22.01
C LEU A 353 -8.69 -31.45 -22.43
N THR A 354 -9.73 -31.06 -21.69
CA THR A 354 -10.48 -29.82 -21.94
C THR A 354 -9.63 -28.58 -21.62
N HIS A 355 -8.59 -28.75 -20.80
CA HIS A 355 -7.64 -27.70 -20.43
C HIS A 355 -6.34 -27.73 -21.25
N LYS A 356 -6.28 -28.50 -22.35
CA LYS A 356 -5.10 -28.50 -23.23
C LYS A 356 -4.86 -27.09 -23.81
N ASN A 357 -3.58 -26.69 -23.85
CA ASN A 357 -3.10 -25.37 -24.28
C ASN A 357 -3.63 -24.21 -23.41
N LYS A 358 -4.06 -24.49 -22.18
CA LYS A 358 -4.41 -23.47 -21.19
C LYS A 358 -3.26 -23.32 -20.20
N PHE A 359 -3.05 -22.10 -19.73
CA PHE A 359 -2.12 -21.78 -18.66
C PHE A 359 -2.81 -22.07 -17.32
N LEU A 360 -2.19 -22.90 -16.49
CA LEU A 360 -2.80 -23.50 -15.30
C LEU A 360 -1.77 -23.61 -14.18
N TRP A 361 -2.26 -23.74 -12.95
CA TRP A 361 -1.46 -24.30 -11.87
C TRP A 361 -1.49 -25.82 -11.81
N PHE A 362 -0.35 -26.40 -11.41
CA PHE A 362 -0.16 -27.81 -11.07
C PHE A 362 0.43 -27.92 -9.68
N LYS A 363 -0.21 -28.70 -8.80
CA LYS A 363 0.17 -28.85 -7.40
C LYS A 363 0.54 -30.30 -7.11
N PHE A 364 1.83 -30.55 -6.90
CA PHE A 364 2.38 -31.87 -6.66
C PHE A 364 2.71 -32.06 -5.18
N TYR A 365 2.14 -33.11 -4.58
CA TYR A 365 2.52 -33.56 -3.25
C TYR A 365 3.42 -34.79 -3.39
N PRO A 366 4.70 -34.71 -2.97
CA PRO A 366 5.58 -35.88 -2.94
C PRO A 366 5.04 -37.01 -2.05
N ASP A 367 4.26 -36.66 -1.04
CA ASP A 367 3.53 -37.56 -0.14
C ASP A 367 2.18 -36.91 0.22
N ARG A 368 1.07 -37.54 -0.15
CA ARG A 368 -0.29 -37.00 0.08
C ARG A 368 -0.68 -36.82 1.55
N TYR A 369 0.06 -37.40 2.48
CA TYR A 369 -0.21 -37.30 3.91
C TYR A 369 0.59 -36.21 4.61
N ARG A 370 1.30 -35.38 3.82
CA ARG A 370 2.08 -34.25 4.30
C ARG A 370 1.62 -32.98 3.61
N ASP A 371 1.91 -31.86 4.26
CA ASP A 371 1.47 -30.55 3.79
C ASP A 371 2.45 -29.93 2.79
N GLU A 372 3.69 -30.40 2.70
CA GLU A 372 4.65 -29.85 1.75
C GLU A 372 4.30 -30.22 0.31
N TYR A 373 4.37 -29.24 -0.59
CA TYR A 373 4.05 -29.43 -2.00
C TYR A 373 4.95 -28.60 -2.91
N ILE A 374 4.93 -28.96 -4.19
CA ILE A 374 5.58 -28.20 -5.26
C ILE A 374 4.49 -27.62 -6.16
N LEU A 375 4.54 -26.33 -6.40
CA LEU A 375 3.61 -25.61 -7.25
C LEU A 375 4.30 -25.23 -8.56
N THR A 376 3.68 -25.55 -9.69
CA THR A 376 4.21 -25.23 -11.02
C THR A 376 3.15 -24.57 -11.86
N GLN A 377 3.44 -23.39 -12.42
CA GLN A 377 2.57 -22.71 -13.36
C GLN A 377 3.04 -22.93 -14.79
N GLY A 378 2.12 -23.12 -15.73
CA GLY A 378 2.48 -23.15 -17.13
C GLY A 378 1.38 -23.60 -18.08
N THR A 379 1.66 -23.52 -19.38
CA THR A 379 0.73 -23.98 -20.41
C THR A 379 0.76 -25.50 -20.52
N LEU A 380 -0.41 -26.15 -20.42
CA LEU A 380 -0.56 -27.60 -20.54
C LEU A 380 -0.41 -28.07 -21.99
N GLY A 381 0.74 -28.63 -22.33
CA GLY A 381 0.95 -29.42 -23.54
C GLY A 381 0.58 -30.89 -23.31
N VAL A 382 -0.09 -31.53 -24.29
CA VAL A 382 -0.52 -32.94 -24.16
C VAL A 382 -0.18 -33.71 -25.43
N ALA A 383 0.63 -34.75 -25.29
CA ALA A 383 0.93 -35.74 -26.34
C ALA A 383 0.36 -37.12 -25.96
N ARG A 384 -0.63 -37.60 -26.71
CA ARG A 384 -1.35 -38.86 -26.43
C ARG A 384 -0.79 -40.04 -27.23
N GLN A 385 -0.84 -41.22 -26.63
CA GLN A 385 -0.52 -42.51 -27.26
C GLN A 385 -1.65 -43.50 -27.01
N PHE A 386 -2.03 -44.26 -28.06
CA PHE A 386 -3.11 -45.25 -28.03
C PHE A 386 -2.56 -46.67 -28.28
N PRO A 387 -1.84 -47.26 -27.32
CA PRO A 387 -1.29 -48.61 -27.48
C PRO A 387 -2.40 -49.67 -27.47
N ALA A 388 -2.27 -50.70 -28.33
CA ALA A 388 -3.31 -51.71 -28.54
C ALA A 388 -3.52 -52.70 -27.35
N GLY A 389 -2.64 -52.71 -26.35
CA GLY A 389 -2.68 -53.65 -25.23
C GLY A 389 -2.32 -53.03 -23.87
N ASN A 390 -2.38 -51.70 -23.76
CA ASN A 390 -2.05 -50.99 -22.52
C ASN A 390 -3.01 -49.80 -22.34
N SER A 391 -2.97 -49.14 -21.17
CA SER A 391 -3.72 -47.90 -20.94
C SER A 391 -3.34 -46.82 -21.95
N ILE A 392 -4.29 -45.92 -22.24
CA ILE A 392 -4.01 -44.72 -23.05
C ILE A 392 -3.11 -43.81 -22.21
N ILE A 393 -1.98 -43.40 -22.77
CA ILE A 393 -0.98 -42.57 -22.07
C ILE A 393 -1.03 -41.16 -22.61
N ALA A 394 -0.95 -40.17 -21.74
CA ALA A 394 -0.63 -38.80 -22.10
C ALA A 394 0.68 -38.36 -21.44
N ASN A 395 1.63 -37.99 -22.28
CA ASN A 395 2.86 -37.32 -21.85
C ASN A 395 2.55 -35.83 -21.86
N CYS A 396 2.52 -35.23 -20.68
CA CYS A 396 2.14 -33.84 -20.49
C CYS A 396 3.39 -32.99 -20.22
N THR A 397 3.42 -31.81 -20.82
CA THR A 397 4.44 -30.79 -20.56
C THR A 397 3.76 -29.60 -19.92
N ILE A 398 4.41 -29.00 -18.93
CA ILE A 398 4.02 -27.76 -18.30
C ILE A 398 5.00 -26.70 -18.81
N SER A 399 4.55 -25.94 -19.81
CA SER A 399 5.38 -24.89 -20.40
C SER A 399 5.41 -23.69 -19.46
N ALA A 400 6.42 -23.65 -18.59
CA ALA A 400 6.58 -22.72 -17.49
C ALA A 400 7.47 -21.53 -17.87
N GLU A 401 7.13 -20.35 -17.34
CA GLU A 401 7.90 -19.11 -17.51
C GLU A 401 8.78 -18.79 -16.28
N SER A 402 8.52 -19.48 -15.17
CA SER A 402 9.27 -19.41 -13.91
C SER A 402 9.56 -20.81 -13.38
N ALA A 403 10.49 -20.90 -12.43
CA ALA A 403 10.75 -22.16 -11.73
C ALA A 403 9.58 -22.53 -10.82
N SER A 404 9.41 -23.82 -10.56
CA SER A 404 8.47 -24.33 -9.58
C SER A 404 8.77 -23.78 -8.19
N ILE A 405 7.71 -23.56 -7.43
CA ILE A 405 7.77 -23.04 -6.06
C ILE A 405 7.68 -24.23 -5.12
N GLU A 406 8.66 -24.36 -4.23
CA GLU A 406 8.63 -25.33 -3.13
C GLU A 406 7.92 -24.67 -1.94
N VAL A 407 6.83 -25.28 -1.49
CA VAL A 407 6.07 -24.79 -0.34
C VAL A 407 6.27 -25.76 0.81
N GLU A 408 6.95 -25.28 1.83
CA GLU A 408 7.13 -25.98 3.10
C GLU A 408 5.97 -25.66 4.06
N SER A 409 5.75 -26.54 5.04
CA SER A 409 4.69 -26.41 6.06
C SER A 409 4.97 -25.32 7.09
#